data_AF-A0A1F5GGK6-F1
#
_entry.id   AF-A0A1F5GGK6-F1
#
_cell.length_a   1.000
_cell.length_b   1.000
_cell.length_c   1.000
_cell.angle_alpha   90.00
_cell.angle_beta   90.00
_cell.angle_gamma   90.00
#
_symmetry.space_group_name_H-M   'P 1'
#
loop_
_entity.id
_entity.type
_entity.pdbx_description
1 polymer ?
#
loop_
_entity_poly.entity_id
_entity_poly.type
_entity_poly.pdbx_seq_one_letter_code
_entity_poly.pdbx_strand_id
1 'polypeptide(L)'
;MPALPKIPRGFITNFQGAVPDFVEHTQFIFLLVASALIVLTTSIFLIGIGGFHRPKPQPFPNAEFTFSSTSWEAKYNDYLEKARTAGDPGQAAVYFQKALFTLSADYNRAPSSQKREFLIKLAAFIKTNYPEYSQSVDFEIPCRQTSCGAVFSYSEGLAQIKSGVEAGENLNPQLKEAILINLENAALAAGKGDNKQEFTALTSVFGTLKGEWQRSQDENIKILAEKTLALMKEVDTQSYQAGQEVELYKL
;
A
#
# COMPACT_ATOMS: atom_id res chain seq x y z
N MET A 1 -51.98 79.52 18.17
CA MET A 1 -51.40 78.87 16.97
C MET A 1 -49.88 79.00 17.08
N PRO A 2 -49.13 77.92 17.28
CA PRO A 2 -47.68 77.98 17.38
C PRO A 2 -47.04 78.21 16.00
N ALA A 3 -46.10 79.15 15.95
CA ALA A 3 -45.36 79.55 14.76
C ALA A 3 -44.34 78.48 14.36
N LEU A 4 -44.40 78.03 13.10
CA LEU A 4 -43.36 77.20 12.47
C LEU A 4 -42.03 77.99 12.38
N PRO A 5 -40.88 77.39 12.70
CA PRO A 5 -39.60 78.05 12.52
C PRO A 5 -39.23 78.14 11.03
N LYS A 6 -38.83 79.34 10.61
CA LYS A 6 -38.33 79.65 9.27
C LYS A 6 -36.99 78.96 9.03
N ILE A 7 -36.91 78.17 7.96
CA ILE A 7 -35.65 77.62 7.44
C ILE A 7 -34.83 78.79 6.86
N PRO A 8 -33.57 79.02 7.27
CA PRO A 8 -32.75 80.04 6.65
C PRO A 8 -32.33 79.57 5.24
N ARG A 9 -32.74 80.35 4.23
CA ARG A 9 -32.17 80.30 2.88
C ARG A 9 -30.73 80.77 2.97
N GLY A 10 -29.81 79.81 2.90
CA GLY A 10 -28.37 80.03 2.93
C GLY A 10 -27.66 78.95 2.12
N PHE A 11 -28.04 78.80 0.85
CA PHE A 11 -27.14 78.26 -0.17
C PHE A 11 -26.02 79.29 -0.32
N ILE A 12 -24.89 79.07 0.35
CA ILE A 12 -23.60 79.58 -0.08
C ILE A 12 -22.70 78.35 -0.25
N THR A 13 -22.51 78.02 -1.52
CA THR A 13 -21.50 77.11 -2.04
C THR A 13 -20.12 77.58 -1.60
N ASN A 14 -19.46 76.85 -0.71
CA ASN A 14 -18.01 76.87 -0.55
C ASN A 14 -17.53 75.44 -0.27
N PHE A 15 -17.66 74.59 -1.28
CA PHE A 15 -16.80 73.42 -1.48
C PHE A 15 -15.93 73.69 -2.70
N GLN A 16 -15.07 74.70 -2.61
CA GLN A 16 -13.84 74.73 -3.39
C GLN A 16 -12.71 74.37 -2.44
N GLY A 17 -12.10 73.21 -2.66
CA GLY A 17 -10.87 72.81 -1.99
C GLY A 17 -11.04 71.73 -0.92
N ALA A 18 -11.37 70.51 -1.35
CA ALA A 18 -10.80 69.25 -0.82
C ALA A 18 -11.46 68.05 -1.53
N VAL A 19 -11.45 68.05 -2.88
CA VAL A 19 -11.36 66.76 -3.57
C VAL A 19 -9.87 66.44 -3.50
N PRO A 20 -9.44 65.37 -2.81
CA PRO A 20 -8.04 64.99 -2.90
C PRO A 20 -7.81 64.68 -4.37
N ASP A 21 -6.92 65.45 -4.98
CA ASP A 21 -6.39 65.14 -6.30
C ASP A 21 -6.01 63.67 -6.31
N PHE A 22 -6.45 63.02 -7.39
CA PHE A 22 -6.26 61.61 -7.66
C PHE A 22 -4.91 61.15 -7.13
N VAL A 23 -5.00 60.42 -6.02
CA VAL A 23 -3.95 59.54 -5.54
C VAL A 23 -3.46 58.77 -6.76
N GLU A 24 -2.22 59.07 -7.19
CA GLU A 24 -1.61 58.57 -8.42
C GLU A 24 -1.92 57.08 -8.58
N HIS A 25 -2.16 56.61 -9.82
CA HIS A 25 -2.45 55.20 -10.12
C HIS A 25 -1.55 54.22 -9.35
N THR A 26 -0.30 54.61 -9.09
CA THR A 26 0.67 53.94 -8.23
C THR A 26 0.16 53.61 -6.82
N GLN A 27 -0.44 54.54 -6.06
CA GLN A 27 -0.85 54.23 -4.67
C GLN A 27 -2.14 53.39 -4.61
N PHE A 28 -3.04 53.51 -5.59
CA PHE A 28 -4.22 52.64 -5.71
C PHE A 28 -3.80 51.20 -6.06
N ILE A 29 -2.81 51.04 -6.94
CA ILE A 29 -2.19 49.74 -7.24
C ILE A 29 -1.48 49.20 -5.99
N PHE A 30 -0.74 50.03 -5.24
CA PHE A 30 -0.10 49.61 -3.98
C PHE A 30 -1.12 49.12 -2.94
N LEU A 31 -2.27 49.77 -2.80
CA LEU A 31 -3.35 49.34 -1.90
C LEU A 31 -3.99 48.02 -2.35
N LEU A 32 -4.19 47.82 -3.66
CA LEU A 32 -4.67 46.55 -4.21
C LEU A 32 -3.66 45.42 -4.02
N VAL A 33 -2.37 45.68 -4.23
CA VAL A 33 -1.30 44.70 -4.02
C VAL A 33 -1.15 44.38 -2.52
N ALA A 34 -1.21 45.39 -1.65
CA ALA A 34 -1.13 45.19 -0.20
C ALA A 34 -2.33 44.41 0.33
N SER A 35 -3.55 44.74 -0.11
CA SER A 35 -4.75 43.97 0.26
C SER A 35 -4.72 42.55 -0.30
N ALA A 36 -4.27 42.35 -1.54
CA ALA A 36 -4.07 41.02 -2.11
C ALA A 36 -3.04 40.20 -1.33
N LEU A 37 -1.91 40.80 -0.92
CA LEU A 37 -0.90 40.14 -0.08
C LEU A 37 -1.41 39.80 1.32
N ILE A 38 -2.20 40.69 1.94
CA ILE A 38 -2.82 40.43 3.24
C ILE A 38 -3.83 39.28 3.12
N VAL A 39 -4.67 39.27 2.08
CA VAL A 39 -5.61 38.17 1.82
C VAL A 39 -4.86 36.87 1.52
N LEU A 40 -3.78 36.91 0.75
CA LEU A 40 -2.99 35.74 0.41
C LEU A 40 -2.30 35.16 1.65
N THR A 41 -1.65 36.01 2.46
CA THR A 41 -0.96 35.59 3.68
C THR A 41 -1.92 35.08 4.74
N THR A 42 -3.08 35.75 4.94
CA THR A 42 -4.12 35.25 5.85
C THR A 42 -4.78 33.97 5.35
N SER A 43 -4.97 33.81 4.03
CA SER A 43 -5.48 32.56 3.45
C SER A 43 -4.48 31.42 3.63
N ILE A 44 -3.19 31.65 3.40
CA ILE A 44 -2.12 30.67 3.65
C ILE A 44 -2.03 30.33 5.14
N PHE A 45 -2.19 31.32 6.03
CA PHE A 45 -2.22 31.08 7.47
C PHE A 45 -3.47 30.31 7.91
N LEU A 46 -4.63 30.58 7.32
CA LEU A 46 -5.87 29.85 7.61
C LEU A 46 -5.84 28.42 7.03
N ILE A 47 -5.21 28.20 5.88
CA ILE A 47 -4.98 26.87 5.31
C ILE A 47 -3.89 26.11 6.12
N GLY A 48 -2.88 26.82 6.64
CA GLY A 48 -1.79 26.26 7.44
C GLY A 48 -2.15 25.96 8.90
N ILE A 49 -3.05 26.73 9.51
CA ILE A 49 -3.57 26.51 10.88
C ILE A 49 -4.81 25.62 10.85
N GLY A 50 -5.62 25.71 9.79
CA GLY A 50 -6.70 24.77 9.48
C GLY A 50 -6.16 23.43 8.98
N GLY A 51 -5.08 22.92 9.59
CA GLY A 51 -4.59 21.57 9.37
C GLY A 51 -5.80 20.66 9.44
N PHE A 52 -6.12 20.06 8.29
CA PHE A 52 -7.23 19.13 8.11
C PHE A 52 -7.32 18.30 9.38
N HIS A 53 -8.33 18.58 10.22
CA HIS A 53 -8.63 17.78 11.39
C HIS A 53 -9.09 16.44 10.84
N ARG A 54 -8.13 15.58 10.47
CA ARG A 54 -8.40 14.19 10.16
C ARG A 54 -8.99 13.63 11.45
N PRO A 55 -10.24 13.13 11.43
CA PRO A 55 -10.79 12.48 12.59
C PRO A 55 -9.79 11.43 13.06
N LYS A 56 -9.53 11.35 14.37
CA LYS A 56 -8.64 10.33 14.91
C LYS A 56 -9.09 8.97 14.37
N PRO A 57 -8.19 8.17 13.76
CA PRO A 57 -8.54 6.85 13.27
C PRO A 57 -9.24 6.08 14.38
N GLN A 58 -10.40 5.49 14.09
CA GLN A 58 -10.99 4.56 15.04
C GLN A 58 -10.01 3.41 15.30
N PRO A 59 -9.90 2.89 16.52
CA PRO A 59 -9.00 1.78 16.79
C PRO A 59 -9.41 0.57 15.95
N PHE A 60 -8.45 0.01 15.21
CA PHE A 60 -8.68 -1.24 14.48
C PHE A 60 -8.94 -2.38 15.48
N PRO A 61 -9.97 -3.22 15.30
CA PRO A 61 -10.34 -4.26 16.27
C PRO A 61 -9.24 -5.32 16.47
N ASN A 62 -9.35 -6.10 17.53
CA ASN A 62 -8.50 -7.28 17.74
C ASN A 62 -8.96 -8.43 16.84
N ALA A 63 -8.04 -9.33 16.53
CA ALA A 63 -8.33 -10.55 15.79
C ALA A 63 -9.12 -11.55 16.67
N GLU A 64 -10.24 -12.05 16.17
CA GLU A 64 -11.07 -13.09 16.81
C GLU A 64 -11.00 -14.40 15.99
N PHE A 65 -9.80 -14.85 15.66
CA PHE A 65 -9.56 -16.09 14.90
C PHE A 65 -8.27 -16.76 15.34
N THR A 66 -8.13 -18.04 15.01
CA THR A 66 -6.95 -18.85 15.36
C THR A 66 -5.81 -18.65 14.36
N PHE A 67 -4.62 -18.29 14.87
CA PHE A 67 -3.38 -18.23 14.09
C PHE A 67 -2.80 -19.64 13.87
N SER A 68 -1.95 -19.81 12.85
CA SER A 68 -1.25 -21.08 12.63
C SER A 68 -0.23 -21.40 13.73
N SER A 69 0.27 -20.38 14.44
CA SER A 69 1.11 -20.55 15.63
C SER A 69 1.03 -19.35 16.57
N THR A 70 1.40 -19.58 17.83
CA THR A 70 1.53 -18.52 18.85
C THR A 70 2.57 -17.46 18.49
N SER A 71 3.59 -17.83 17.70
CA SER A 71 4.60 -16.88 17.22
C SER A 71 4.04 -15.89 16.21
N TRP A 72 3.17 -16.34 15.30
CA TRP A 72 2.47 -15.48 14.35
C TRP A 72 1.51 -14.53 15.05
N GLU A 73 0.74 -15.06 16.00
CA GLU A 73 -0.16 -14.29 16.84
C GLU A 73 0.58 -13.20 17.62
N ALA A 74 1.67 -13.57 18.31
CA ALA A 74 2.46 -12.63 19.11
C ALA A 74 3.05 -11.49 18.26
N LYS A 75 3.62 -11.81 17.09
CA LYS A 75 4.14 -10.80 16.16
C LYS A 75 3.04 -9.88 15.63
N TYR A 76 1.90 -10.45 15.26
CA TYR A 76 0.76 -9.68 14.76
C TYR A 76 0.26 -8.70 15.81
N ASN A 77 0.04 -9.17 17.03
CA ASN A 77 -0.46 -8.37 18.14
C ASN A 77 0.56 -7.29 18.57
N ASP A 78 1.85 -7.59 18.58
CA ASP A 78 2.91 -6.60 18.83
C ASP A 78 2.89 -5.46 17.79
N TYR A 79 2.74 -5.78 16.49
CA TYR A 79 2.63 -4.74 15.48
C TYR A 79 1.34 -3.94 15.57
N LEU A 80 0.19 -4.57 15.86
CA LEU A 80 -1.05 -3.83 16.09
C LEU A 80 -0.93 -2.87 17.28
N GLU A 81 -0.33 -3.31 18.38
CA GLU A 81 -0.17 -2.48 19.58
C GLU A 81 0.77 -1.31 19.33
N LYS A 82 1.90 -1.55 18.64
CA LYS A 82 2.81 -0.48 18.20
C LYS A 82 2.13 0.49 17.24
N ALA A 83 1.25 0.01 16.36
CA ALA A 83 0.50 0.87 15.45
C ALA A 83 -0.49 1.78 16.21
N ARG A 84 -1.17 1.24 17.21
CA ARG A 84 -2.16 1.98 18.04
C ARG A 84 -1.52 3.00 18.97
N THR A 85 -0.32 2.71 19.46
CA THR A 85 0.41 3.56 20.42
C THR A 85 1.40 4.52 19.77
N ALA A 86 1.65 4.39 18.46
CA ALA A 86 2.52 5.29 17.73
C ALA A 86 1.97 6.72 17.74
N GLY A 87 2.78 7.67 18.22
CA GLY A 87 2.45 9.10 18.20
C GLY A 87 2.58 9.75 16.82
N ASP A 88 3.35 9.13 15.92
CA ASP A 88 3.54 9.58 14.53
C ASP A 88 2.65 8.78 13.56
N PRO A 89 1.84 9.43 12.70
CA PRO A 89 0.99 8.75 11.73
C PRO A 89 1.74 7.87 10.72
N GLY A 90 2.95 8.25 10.33
CA GLY A 90 3.78 7.46 9.43
C GLY A 90 4.24 6.16 10.08
N GLN A 91 4.71 6.23 11.32
CA GLN A 91 5.04 5.05 12.11
C GLN A 91 3.83 4.14 12.35
N ALA A 92 2.67 4.72 12.68
CA ALA A 92 1.43 3.97 12.82
C ALA A 92 1.10 3.19 11.54
N ALA A 93 1.16 3.85 10.38
CA ALA A 93 0.92 3.23 9.07
C ALA A 93 1.90 2.08 8.79
N VAL A 94 3.20 2.27 9.06
CA VAL A 94 4.24 1.24 8.89
C VAL A 94 3.95 0.01 9.76
N TYR A 95 3.54 0.21 11.02
CA TYR A 95 3.21 -0.91 11.90
C TYR A 95 1.93 -1.63 11.47
N PHE A 96 0.89 -0.92 11.01
CA PHE A 96 -0.29 -1.56 10.42
C PHE A 96 0.06 -2.36 9.16
N GLN A 97 0.96 -1.86 8.30
CA GLN A 97 1.45 -2.61 7.14
C GLN A 97 2.20 -3.88 7.56
N LYS A 98 3.07 -3.79 8.59
CA LYS A 98 3.74 -4.97 9.15
C LYS A 98 2.74 -5.99 9.71
N ALA A 99 1.69 -5.53 10.40
CA ALA A 99 0.62 -6.39 10.87
C ALA A 99 -0.11 -7.06 9.69
N LEU A 100 -0.42 -6.31 8.63
CA LEU A 100 -1.04 -6.84 7.40
C LEU A 100 -0.16 -7.91 6.75
N PHE A 101 1.14 -7.65 6.58
CA PHE A 101 2.06 -8.63 6.00
C PHE A 101 2.20 -9.89 6.86
N THR A 102 2.23 -9.72 8.18
CA THR A 102 2.28 -10.84 9.15
C THR A 102 1.05 -11.71 9.04
N LEU A 103 -0.15 -11.11 9.01
CA LEU A 103 -1.40 -11.85 8.86
C LEU A 103 -1.56 -12.46 7.45
N SER A 104 -1.05 -11.79 6.41
CA SER A 104 -1.07 -12.31 5.04
C SER A 104 -0.20 -13.57 4.93
N ALA A 105 0.98 -13.55 5.56
CA ALA A 105 1.84 -14.73 5.65
C ALA A 105 1.16 -15.88 6.39
N ASP A 106 0.52 -15.61 7.53
CA ASP A 106 -0.24 -16.62 8.28
C ASP A 106 -1.46 -17.17 7.50
N TYR A 107 -2.18 -16.29 6.79
CA TYR A 107 -3.30 -16.67 5.92
C TYR A 107 -2.85 -17.57 4.76
N ASN A 108 -1.70 -17.28 4.15
CA ASN A 108 -1.16 -18.12 3.08
C ASN A 108 -0.76 -19.52 3.57
N ARG A 109 -0.41 -19.66 4.86
CA ARG A 109 -0.06 -20.96 5.48
C ARG A 109 -1.28 -21.74 5.93
N ALA A 110 -2.23 -21.06 6.57
CA ALA A 110 -3.45 -21.64 7.10
C ALA A 110 -4.65 -20.77 6.72
N PRO A 111 -5.16 -20.90 5.48
CA PRO A 111 -6.25 -20.08 4.99
C PRO A 111 -7.53 -20.26 5.78
N SER A 112 -8.16 -19.15 6.16
CA SER A 112 -9.53 -19.14 6.69
C SER A 112 -10.28 -17.92 6.21
N SER A 113 -11.61 -18.03 6.14
CA SER A 113 -12.45 -16.94 5.65
C SER A 113 -12.41 -15.75 6.61
N GLN A 114 -12.30 -16.02 7.92
CA GLN A 114 -12.13 -15.02 8.96
C GLN A 114 -10.83 -14.22 8.80
N LYS A 115 -9.68 -14.90 8.58
CA LYS A 115 -8.39 -14.21 8.33
C LYS A 115 -8.44 -13.36 7.08
N ARG A 116 -9.03 -13.88 5.99
CA ARG A 116 -9.18 -13.13 4.74
C ARG A 116 -10.04 -11.88 4.93
N GLU A 117 -11.19 -12.00 5.58
CA GLU A 117 -12.06 -10.86 5.88
C GLU A 117 -11.34 -9.80 6.72
N PHE A 118 -10.55 -10.25 7.70
CA PHE A 118 -9.77 -9.35 8.54
C PHE A 118 -8.66 -8.63 7.79
N LEU A 119 -7.95 -9.33 6.89
CA LEU A 119 -7.00 -8.72 5.97
C LEU A 119 -7.66 -7.63 5.12
N ILE A 120 -8.85 -7.90 4.58
CA ILE A 120 -9.60 -6.94 3.75
C ILE A 120 -9.95 -5.69 4.57
N LYS A 121 -10.43 -5.88 5.81
CA LYS A 121 -10.73 -4.79 6.74
C LYS A 121 -9.47 -3.98 7.08
N LEU A 122 -8.34 -4.64 7.35
CA LEU A 122 -7.08 -3.98 7.69
C LEU A 122 -6.53 -3.19 6.49
N ALA A 123 -6.56 -3.76 5.29
CA ALA A 123 -6.17 -3.09 4.06
C ALA A 123 -7.03 -1.84 3.81
N ALA A 124 -8.36 -1.97 3.93
CA ALA A 124 -9.28 -0.84 3.80
C ALA A 124 -9.02 0.24 4.87
N PHE A 125 -8.80 -0.18 6.12
CA PHE A 125 -8.47 0.71 7.21
C PHE A 125 -7.19 1.53 6.92
N ILE A 126 -6.13 0.88 6.43
CA ILE A 126 -4.88 1.57 6.08
C ILE A 126 -5.11 2.57 4.94
N LYS A 127 -5.79 2.15 3.87
CA LYS A 127 -6.09 3.03 2.72
C LYS A 127 -6.90 4.26 3.11
N THR A 128 -7.89 4.09 3.99
CA THR A 128 -8.76 5.19 4.43
C THR A 128 -8.07 6.15 5.40
N ASN A 129 -7.32 5.62 6.38
CA ASN A 129 -6.77 6.44 7.47
C ASN A 129 -5.35 6.96 7.18
N TYR A 130 -4.61 6.27 6.31
CA TYR A 130 -3.22 6.57 5.96
C TYR A 130 -3.00 6.58 4.44
N PRO A 131 -3.78 7.35 3.66
CA PRO A 131 -3.76 7.27 2.19
C PRO A 131 -2.37 7.57 1.60
N GLU A 132 -1.65 8.54 2.16
CA GLU A 132 -0.30 8.93 1.76
C GLU A 132 0.73 7.80 1.90
N TYR A 133 0.52 6.90 2.87
CA TYR A 133 1.41 5.77 3.12
C TYR A 133 0.95 4.48 2.41
N SER A 134 -0.23 4.50 1.79
CA SER A 134 -0.83 3.33 1.15
C SER A 134 -0.48 3.17 -0.34
N GLN A 135 0.01 4.22 -0.99
CA GLN A 135 0.19 4.21 -2.46
C GLN A 135 1.31 3.27 -2.94
N SER A 136 2.28 2.97 -2.09
CA SER A 136 3.43 2.12 -2.42
C SER A 136 3.25 0.66 -2.03
N VAL A 137 2.13 0.29 -1.42
CA VAL A 137 1.88 -1.07 -0.92
C VAL A 137 0.76 -1.71 -1.74
N ASP A 138 1.03 -2.89 -2.28
CA ASP A 138 -0.01 -3.73 -2.83
C ASP A 138 -0.82 -4.36 -1.69
N PHE A 139 -2.13 -4.10 -1.71
CA PHE A 139 -3.09 -4.61 -0.74
C PHE A 139 -3.98 -5.70 -1.35
N GLU A 140 -3.59 -6.29 -2.48
CA GLU A 140 -4.29 -7.44 -3.02
C GLU A 140 -4.23 -8.61 -2.03
N ILE A 141 -5.41 -9.16 -1.71
CA ILE A 141 -5.56 -10.30 -0.82
C ILE A 141 -6.09 -11.46 -1.66
N PRO A 142 -5.21 -12.35 -2.15
CA PRO A 142 -5.62 -13.43 -3.03
C PRO A 142 -6.60 -14.36 -2.31
N CYS A 143 -7.59 -14.87 -3.04
CA CYS A 143 -8.45 -15.91 -2.51
C CYS A 143 -7.72 -17.25 -2.56
N ARG A 144 -7.61 -17.94 -1.41
CA ARG A 144 -7.00 -19.27 -1.27
C ARG A 144 -7.99 -20.41 -1.04
N GLN A 145 -9.27 -20.08 -0.86
CA GLN A 145 -10.30 -21.06 -0.53
C GLN A 145 -11.30 -21.15 -1.68
N THR A 146 -11.77 -22.35 -1.99
CA THR A 146 -12.87 -22.56 -2.95
C THR A 146 -14.10 -21.74 -2.59
N SER A 147 -14.37 -21.51 -1.31
CA SER A 147 -15.48 -20.67 -0.83
C SER A 147 -15.42 -19.21 -1.29
N CYS A 148 -14.25 -18.68 -1.62
CA CYS A 148 -14.11 -17.34 -2.22
C CYS A 148 -13.75 -17.39 -3.71
N GLY A 149 -13.86 -18.55 -4.37
CA GLY A 149 -13.62 -18.74 -5.79
C GLY A 149 -12.17 -19.04 -6.18
N ALA A 150 -11.33 -19.55 -5.26
CA ALA A 150 -9.98 -19.97 -5.62
C ALA A 150 -10.04 -21.17 -6.59
N VAL A 151 -9.38 -21.03 -7.74
CA VAL A 151 -9.16 -22.10 -8.70
C VAL A 151 -7.66 -22.31 -8.79
N PHE A 152 -7.20 -23.49 -8.38
CA PHE A 152 -5.81 -23.88 -8.50
C PHE A 152 -5.66 -24.80 -9.70
N SER A 153 -4.73 -24.48 -10.59
CA SER A 153 -4.35 -25.33 -11.71
C SER A 153 -2.91 -25.79 -11.51
N TYR A 154 -2.72 -27.09 -11.31
CA TYR A 154 -1.39 -27.68 -11.19
C TYR A 154 -1.03 -28.35 -12.52
N SER A 155 -0.14 -27.72 -13.29
CA SER A 155 0.51 -28.43 -14.39
C SER A 155 1.35 -29.60 -13.86
N GLU A 156 1.65 -30.57 -14.72
CA GLU A 156 2.50 -31.69 -14.33
C GLU A 156 3.85 -31.21 -13.80
N GLY A 157 4.49 -30.24 -14.48
CA GLY A 157 5.74 -29.63 -14.05
C GLY A 157 5.63 -28.98 -12.66
N LEU A 158 4.56 -28.23 -12.41
CA LEU A 158 4.34 -27.57 -11.13
C LEU A 158 4.15 -28.58 -9.99
N ALA A 159 3.36 -29.64 -10.23
CA ALA A 159 3.13 -30.71 -9.28
C ALA A 159 4.43 -31.48 -8.95
N GLN A 160 5.26 -31.76 -9.96
CA GLN A 160 6.56 -32.41 -9.77
C GLN A 160 7.53 -31.55 -8.94
N ILE A 161 7.61 -30.24 -9.20
CA ILE A 161 8.45 -29.32 -8.41
C ILE A 161 7.98 -29.28 -6.96
N LYS A 162 6.66 -29.15 -6.74
CA LYS A 162 6.05 -29.14 -5.40
C LYS A 162 6.40 -30.41 -4.62
N SER A 163 6.18 -31.58 -5.22
CA SER A 163 6.51 -32.86 -4.60
C SER A 163 8.02 -32.98 -4.29
N GLY A 164 8.89 -32.53 -5.19
CA GLY A 164 10.33 -32.54 -4.95
C GLY A 164 10.77 -31.61 -3.79
N VAL A 165 10.15 -30.44 -3.66
CA VAL A 165 10.38 -29.54 -2.50
C VAL A 165 9.85 -30.16 -1.21
N GLU A 166 8.68 -30.80 -1.25
CA GLU A 166 8.10 -31.53 -0.10
C GLU A 166 8.97 -32.70 0.35
N ALA A 167 9.62 -33.40 -0.57
CA ALA A 167 10.54 -34.49 -0.28
C ALA A 167 11.97 -34.03 0.09
N GLY A 168 12.34 -32.79 -0.20
CA GLY A 168 13.68 -32.25 0.08
C GLY A 168 13.92 -32.10 1.58
N GLU A 169 14.70 -33.02 2.16
CA GLU A 169 15.10 -33.00 3.59
C GLU A 169 16.18 -31.93 3.88
N ASN A 170 17.02 -31.63 2.89
CA ASN A 170 18.13 -30.67 3.03
C ASN A 170 17.68 -29.20 2.93
N LEU A 171 16.42 -28.94 2.55
CA LEU A 171 15.89 -27.59 2.50
C LEU A 171 15.54 -27.13 3.91
N ASN A 172 16.09 -25.98 4.29
CA ASN A 172 15.68 -25.30 5.52
C ASN A 172 14.14 -25.19 5.58
N PRO A 173 13.48 -25.53 6.71
CA PRO A 173 12.02 -25.51 6.82
C PRO A 173 11.37 -24.17 6.43
N GLN A 174 12.03 -23.05 6.74
CA GLN A 174 11.55 -21.70 6.38
C GLN A 174 11.66 -21.44 4.87
N LEU A 175 12.73 -21.89 4.22
CA LEU A 175 12.89 -21.80 2.77
C LEU A 175 11.89 -22.71 2.06
N LYS A 176 11.73 -23.94 2.55
CA LYS A 176 10.76 -24.90 2.06
C LYS A 176 9.35 -24.32 2.07
N GLU A 177 8.95 -23.75 3.20
CA GLU A 177 7.66 -23.08 3.34
C GLU A 177 7.50 -21.90 2.38
N ALA A 178 8.53 -21.06 2.23
CA ALA A 178 8.50 -19.94 1.29
C ALA A 178 8.39 -20.39 -0.17
N ILE A 179 9.08 -21.47 -0.56
CA ILE A 179 8.98 -22.05 -1.90
C ILE A 179 7.57 -22.60 -2.13
N LEU A 180 7.03 -23.38 -1.18
CA LEU A 180 5.69 -23.96 -1.31
C LEU A 180 4.61 -22.89 -1.45
N ILE A 181 4.69 -21.79 -0.69
CA ILE A 181 3.74 -20.67 -0.84
C ILE A 181 3.82 -20.06 -2.25
N ASN A 182 5.01 -19.91 -2.83
CA ASN A 182 5.15 -19.38 -4.19
C ASN A 182 4.68 -20.39 -5.25
N LEU A 183 4.84 -21.68 -5.05
CA LEU A 183 4.26 -22.71 -5.94
C LEU A 183 2.72 -22.68 -5.88
N GLU A 184 2.14 -22.46 -4.71
CA GLU A 184 0.69 -22.24 -4.54
C GLU A 184 0.23 -20.93 -5.20
N ASN A 185 1.05 -19.88 -5.21
CA ASN A 185 0.78 -18.65 -5.97
C ASN A 185 0.76 -18.91 -7.48
N ALA A 186 1.72 -19.68 -7.97
CA ALA A 186 1.79 -20.06 -9.37
C ALA A 186 0.54 -20.86 -9.78
N ALA A 187 0.16 -21.88 -8.98
CA ALA A 187 -1.03 -22.68 -9.23
C ALA A 187 -2.33 -21.86 -9.23
N LEU A 188 -2.44 -20.90 -8.32
CA LEU A 188 -3.59 -20.00 -8.24
C LEU A 188 -3.65 -19.04 -9.44
N ALA A 189 -2.52 -18.52 -9.89
CA ALA A 189 -2.43 -17.65 -11.06
C ALA A 189 -2.77 -18.43 -12.34
N ALA A 190 -2.21 -19.63 -12.50
CA ALA A 190 -2.51 -20.54 -13.60
C ALA A 190 -4.02 -20.86 -13.67
N GLY A 191 -4.67 -21.13 -12.53
CA GLY A 191 -6.11 -21.39 -12.48
C GLY A 191 -6.98 -20.18 -12.85
N LYS A 192 -6.42 -18.97 -12.84
CA LYS A 192 -7.07 -17.73 -13.32
C LYS A 192 -6.66 -17.36 -14.75
N GLY A 193 -5.75 -18.09 -15.38
CA GLY A 193 -5.17 -17.75 -16.68
C GLY A 193 -4.23 -16.53 -16.65
N ASP A 194 -3.62 -16.22 -15.49
CA ASP A 194 -2.68 -15.11 -15.33
C ASP A 194 -1.23 -15.59 -15.44
N ASN A 195 -0.75 -15.76 -16.68
CA ASN A 195 0.60 -16.24 -16.96
C ASN A 195 1.69 -15.31 -16.40
N LYS A 196 1.42 -14.00 -16.31
CA LYS A 196 2.40 -13.04 -15.78
C LYS A 196 2.64 -13.26 -14.30
N GLN A 197 1.55 -13.42 -13.53
CA GLN A 197 1.67 -13.68 -12.10
C GLN A 197 2.19 -15.09 -11.81
N GLU A 198 1.83 -16.08 -12.64
CA GLU A 198 2.41 -17.42 -12.57
C GLU A 198 3.93 -17.37 -12.78
N PHE A 199 4.39 -16.72 -13.84
CA PHE A 199 5.82 -16.53 -14.14
C PHE A 199 6.57 -15.81 -13.01
N THR A 200 5.96 -14.77 -12.42
CA THR A 200 6.54 -14.01 -11.30
C THR A 200 6.72 -14.88 -10.06
N ALA A 201 5.72 -15.70 -9.73
CA ALA A 201 5.79 -16.64 -8.62
C ALA A 201 6.87 -17.72 -8.85
N LEU A 202 6.95 -18.28 -10.06
CA LEU A 202 7.98 -19.24 -10.45
C LEU A 202 9.39 -18.63 -10.42
N THR A 203 9.54 -17.37 -10.83
CA THR A 203 10.83 -16.65 -10.75
C THR A 203 11.31 -16.55 -9.30
N SER A 204 10.40 -16.32 -8.34
CA SER A 204 10.72 -16.28 -6.92
C SER A 204 11.11 -17.65 -6.37
N VAL A 205 10.46 -18.73 -6.83
CA VAL A 205 10.87 -20.12 -6.52
C VAL A 205 12.28 -20.39 -7.05
N PHE A 206 12.53 -20.06 -8.33
CA PHE A 206 13.83 -20.25 -8.96
C PHE A 206 14.94 -19.48 -8.21
N GLY A 207 14.73 -18.21 -7.92
CA GLY A 207 15.72 -17.39 -7.21
C GLY A 207 16.07 -17.95 -5.84
N THR A 208 15.08 -18.47 -5.10
CA THR A 208 15.28 -19.09 -3.79
C THR A 208 16.08 -20.39 -3.93
N LEU A 209 15.71 -21.26 -4.87
CA LEU A 209 16.41 -22.54 -5.11
C LEU A 209 17.85 -22.30 -5.60
N LYS A 210 18.05 -21.37 -6.53
CA LYS A 210 19.38 -20.98 -7.03
C LYS A 210 20.27 -20.49 -5.89
N GLY A 211 19.79 -19.56 -5.08
CA GLY A 211 20.57 -19.02 -3.96
C GLY A 211 20.94 -20.10 -2.94
N GLU A 212 20.00 -21.01 -2.66
CA GLU A 212 20.25 -22.13 -1.75
C GLU A 212 21.24 -23.15 -2.33
N TRP A 213 21.12 -23.52 -3.61
CA TRP A 213 22.09 -24.39 -4.27
C TRP A 213 23.48 -23.76 -4.32
N GLN A 214 23.61 -22.47 -4.64
CA GLN A 214 24.90 -21.78 -4.62
C GLN A 214 25.56 -21.83 -3.23
N ARG A 215 24.74 -21.82 -2.17
CA ARG A 215 25.21 -21.91 -0.79
C ARG A 215 25.56 -23.33 -0.34
N SER A 216 24.74 -24.33 -0.68
CA SER A 216 24.85 -25.71 -0.19
C SER A 216 25.60 -26.65 -1.13
N GLN A 217 25.67 -26.32 -2.42
CA GLN A 217 26.14 -27.17 -3.50
C GLN A 217 25.37 -28.51 -3.61
N ASP A 218 24.11 -28.53 -3.17
CA ASP A 218 23.24 -29.70 -3.26
C ASP A 218 22.64 -29.86 -4.67
N GLU A 219 23.03 -30.91 -5.39
CA GLU A 219 22.56 -31.21 -6.74
C GLU A 219 21.04 -31.44 -6.83
N ASN A 220 20.39 -31.92 -5.77
CA ASN A 220 18.92 -32.05 -5.78
C ASN A 220 18.24 -30.68 -5.86
N ILE A 221 18.81 -29.67 -5.19
CA ILE A 221 18.29 -28.30 -5.23
C ILE A 221 18.53 -27.69 -6.60
N LYS A 222 19.67 -27.97 -7.22
CA LYS A 222 19.97 -27.57 -8.60
C LYS A 222 18.93 -28.15 -9.58
N ILE A 223 18.64 -29.44 -9.49
CA ILE A 223 17.64 -30.11 -10.34
C ILE A 223 16.26 -29.46 -10.17
N LEU A 224 15.86 -29.09 -8.94
CA LEU A 224 14.62 -28.37 -8.71
C LEU A 224 14.63 -26.97 -9.35
N ALA A 225 15.76 -26.27 -9.30
CA ALA A 225 15.92 -24.97 -9.95
C ALA A 225 15.81 -25.10 -11.49
N GLU A 226 16.46 -26.10 -12.09
CA GLU A 226 16.40 -26.39 -13.52
C GLU A 226 14.97 -26.74 -13.98
N LYS A 227 14.25 -27.58 -13.21
CA LYS A 227 12.83 -27.87 -13.47
C LYS A 227 11.97 -26.62 -13.40
N THR A 228 12.24 -25.74 -12.44
CA THR A 228 11.54 -24.46 -12.32
C THR A 228 11.79 -23.56 -13.53
N LEU A 229 13.04 -23.48 -14.02
CA LEU A 229 13.36 -22.73 -15.24
C LEU A 229 12.68 -23.30 -16.49
N ALA A 230 12.62 -24.61 -16.62
CA ALA A 230 11.92 -25.26 -17.73
C ALA A 230 10.44 -24.86 -17.74
N LEU A 231 9.77 -24.92 -16.58
CA LEU A 231 8.37 -24.50 -16.45
C LEU A 231 8.19 -22.99 -16.71
N MET A 232 9.10 -22.14 -16.23
CA MET A 232 9.06 -20.69 -16.51
C MET A 232 9.05 -20.40 -18.02
N LYS A 233 9.86 -21.13 -18.81
CA LYS A 233 9.90 -21.00 -20.27
C LYS A 233 8.60 -21.40 -20.95
N GLU A 234 7.92 -22.42 -20.41
CA GLU A 234 6.62 -22.89 -20.90
C GLU A 234 5.49 -21.90 -20.61
N VAL A 235 5.49 -21.28 -19.42
CA VAL A 235 4.45 -20.33 -18.99
C VAL A 235 4.52 -19.01 -19.75
N ASP A 236 5.71 -18.43 -19.87
CA ASP A 236 5.93 -17.19 -20.60
C ASP A 236 7.32 -17.19 -21.25
N THR A 237 7.36 -17.62 -22.51
CA THR A 237 8.60 -17.70 -23.30
C THR A 237 9.24 -16.33 -23.52
N GLN A 238 8.45 -15.25 -23.66
CA GLN A 238 8.99 -13.92 -23.94
C GLN A 238 9.68 -13.35 -22.70
N SER A 239 9.02 -13.40 -21.54
CA SER A 239 9.61 -12.97 -20.27
C SER A 239 10.84 -13.81 -19.91
N TYR A 240 10.81 -15.11 -20.20
CA TYR A 240 11.96 -15.99 -20.04
C TYR A 240 13.14 -15.58 -20.92
N GLN A 241 12.92 -15.30 -22.20
CA GLN A 241 13.99 -14.87 -23.12
C GLN A 241 14.62 -13.55 -22.68
N ALA A 242 13.79 -12.57 -22.28
CA ALA A 242 14.28 -11.30 -21.76
C ALA A 242 15.19 -11.50 -20.53
N GLY A 243 14.83 -12.41 -19.61
CA GLY A 243 15.66 -12.72 -18.46
C GLY A 243 16.95 -13.48 -18.80
N GLN A 244 16.96 -14.27 -19.87
CA GLN A 244 18.19 -14.92 -20.37
C GLN A 244 19.19 -13.91 -20.95
N GLU A 245 18.72 -12.90 -21.69
CA GLU A 245 19.58 -11.88 -22.31
C GLU A 245 20.41 -11.08 -21.30
N VAL A 246 19.89 -10.93 -20.08
CA VAL A 246 20.57 -10.27 -18.95
C VAL A 246 21.18 -11.26 -17.94
N GLU A 247 21.35 -12.52 -18.35
CA GLU A 247 22.00 -13.60 -17.57
C GLU A 247 21.35 -13.92 -16.20
N LEU A 248 20.06 -13.61 -15.99
CA LEU A 248 19.41 -13.81 -14.68
C LEU A 248 19.31 -15.30 -14.28
N TYR A 249 19.22 -16.19 -15.27
CA TYR A 249 18.92 -17.61 -15.08
C TYR A 249 20.13 -18.52 -15.09
N LYS A 250 21.35 -17.97 -15.03
CA LYS A 250 22.58 -18.78 -14.93
C LYS A 250 22.61 -19.54 -13.61
N LEU A 251 22.68 -20.87 -13.67
CA LEU A 251 23.00 -21.74 -12.55
C LEU A 251 24.51 -21.98 -12.57
#